data_AF-A0A7C3I750-F1
#
_entry.id   AF-A0A7C3I750-F1
#
_cell.length_a   1.000
_cell.length_b   1.000
_cell.length_c   1.000
_cell.angle_alpha   90.00
_cell.angle_beta   90.00
_cell.angle_gamma   90.00
#
_symmetry.space_group_name_H-M   'P 1'
#
loop_
_entity.id
_entity.type
_entity.pdbx_description
1 polymer ?
#
loop_
_entity_poly.entity_id
_entity_poly.type
_entity_poly.pdbx_seq_one_letter_code
_entity_poly.pdbx_strand_id
1 'polypeptide(L)'
;MIQFSSVYNAVQKSSANLYSLYALDYIRCKVTGSVSHTLYKNISATWAIQWQQRAGTFTSMAGTESPYPAFATVDGRIVWEKEQIQIYADASNLFNSDYYDIGNLPMPGRWFRGGIILQLQNSAE
;
A
#
# COMPACT_ATOMS: atom_id res chain seq x y z
N MET A 1 -13.18 6.83 11.53
CA MET A 1 -13.35 5.43 11.13
C MET A 1 -12.00 4.74 11.18
N ILE A 2 -11.91 3.58 11.80
CA ILE A 2 -10.68 2.77 11.86
C ILE A 2 -10.97 1.45 11.16
N GLN A 3 -10.08 1.01 10.28
CA GLN A 3 -10.16 -0.30 9.65
C GLN A 3 -8.84 -1.04 9.86
N PHE A 4 -8.93 -2.35 9.99
CA PHE A 4 -7.76 -3.21 10.17
C PHE A 4 -8.03 -4.53 9.48
N SER A 5 -7.00 -5.07 8.83
CA SER A 5 -7.03 -6.42 8.27
C SER A 5 -5.64 -7.05 8.32
N SER A 6 -5.62 -8.37 8.48
CA SER A 6 -4.40 -9.16 8.50
C SER A 6 -4.62 -10.47 7.75
N VAL A 7 -3.61 -10.89 7.01
CA VAL A 7 -3.60 -12.16 6.27
C VAL A 7 -2.29 -12.88 6.54
N TYR A 8 -2.38 -14.19 6.79
CA TYR A 8 -1.25 -15.08 6.92
C TYR A 8 -1.43 -16.28 6.00
N ASN A 9 -0.39 -16.60 5.23
CA ASN A 9 -0.38 -17.75 4.34
C ASN A 9 0.71 -18.73 4.76
N ALA A 10 0.36 -20.02 4.79
CA ALA A 10 1.30 -21.11 4.97
C ALA A 10 1.14 -22.07 3.79
N VAL A 11 2.04 -21.98 2.81
CA VAL A 11 2.06 -22.86 1.65
C VAL A 11 3.08 -23.97 1.91
N GLN A 12 2.61 -25.22 1.92
CA GLN A 12 3.47 -26.41 1.97
C GLN A 12 3.52 -27.04 0.59
N LYS A 13 4.72 -27.47 0.17
CA LYS A 13 4.93 -28.16 -1.10
C LYS A 13 5.35 -29.61 -0.85
N SER A 14 4.67 -30.55 -1.50
CA SER A 14 4.96 -31.99 -1.47
C SER A 14 5.41 -32.48 -2.85
N SER A 15 6.52 -31.95 -3.39
CA SER A 15 7.18 -32.49 -4.60
C SER A 15 8.61 -31.94 -4.73
N ALA A 16 9.61 -32.82 -4.73
CA ALA A 16 11.03 -32.49 -4.55
C ALA A 16 11.73 -31.79 -5.73
N ASN A 17 11.15 -31.74 -6.93
CA ASN A 17 11.88 -31.41 -8.16
C ASN A 17 11.24 -30.35 -9.07
N LEU A 18 10.38 -29.47 -8.55
CA LEU A 18 9.77 -28.40 -9.36
C LEU A 18 10.15 -27.02 -8.82
N TYR A 19 10.81 -26.21 -9.62
CA TYR A 19 11.00 -24.77 -9.40
C TYR A 19 9.76 -24.03 -9.91
N SER A 20 8.72 -23.92 -9.08
CA SER A 20 7.58 -23.07 -9.41
C SER A 20 7.74 -21.75 -8.67
N LEU A 21 8.12 -20.70 -9.40
CA LEU A 21 8.29 -19.34 -8.88
C LEU A 21 7.04 -18.88 -8.12
N TYR A 22 5.85 -19.20 -8.63
CA TYR A 22 4.56 -18.85 -8.01
C TYR A 22 4.26 -19.58 -6.69
N ALA A 23 4.76 -20.81 -6.52
CA ALA A 23 4.55 -21.57 -5.29
C ALA A 23 5.53 -21.17 -4.17
N LEU A 24 6.65 -20.53 -4.52
CA LEU A 24 7.73 -20.16 -3.59
C LEU A 24 7.69 -18.66 -3.23
N ASP A 25 7.21 -17.81 -4.12
CA ASP A 25 7.10 -16.36 -3.90
C ASP A 25 5.67 -15.91 -3.58
N TYR A 26 5.21 -16.26 -2.37
CA TYR A 26 3.93 -15.83 -1.84
C TYR A 26 4.08 -14.83 -0.69
N ILE A 27 3.05 -14.01 -0.49
CA ILE A 27 2.93 -13.11 0.66
C ILE A 27 2.68 -13.96 1.91
N ARG A 28 3.67 -14.06 2.79
CA ARG A 28 3.58 -14.85 4.01
C ARG A 28 2.69 -14.16 5.04
N CYS A 29 2.93 -12.88 5.26
CA CYS A 29 2.17 -12.09 6.21
C CYS A 29 1.94 -10.69 5.64
N LYS A 30 0.71 -10.20 5.75
CA LYS A 30 0.34 -8.85 5.37
C LYS A 30 -0.59 -8.28 6.42
N VAL A 31 -0.29 -7.09 6.90
CA VAL A 31 -1.09 -6.34 7.86
C VAL A 31 -1.38 -4.99 7.25
N THR A 32 -2.64 -4.60 7.20
CA THR A 32 -3.04 -3.25 6.78
C THR A 32 -3.95 -2.63 7.82
N GLY A 33 -3.73 -1.36 8.10
CA GLY A 33 -4.55 -0.56 9.00
C GLY A 33 -4.84 0.77 8.35
N SER A 34 -6.01 1.33 8.62
CA SER A 34 -6.34 2.69 8.20
C SER A 34 -7.10 3.44 9.29
N VAL A 35 -6.83 4.75 9.38
CA VAL A 35 -7.46 5.65 10.32
C VAL A 35 -7.89 6.89 9.57
N SER A 36 -9.21 7.11 9.50
CA SER A 36 -9.84 8.32 8.97
C SER A 36 -10.44 9.13 10.10
N HIS A 37 -10.11 10.42 10.17
CA HIS A 37 -10.64 11.33 11.17
C HIS A 37 -10.81 12.74 10.62
N THR A 38 -11.69 13.53 11.26
CA THR A 38 -11.90 14.94 10.93
C THR A 38 -10.87 15.76 11.71
N LEU A 39 -10.03 16.51 10.99
CA LEU A 39 -9.03 17.39 11.61
C LEU A 39 -9.69 18.67 12.12
N TYR A 40 -10.43 19.36 11.25
CA TYR A 40 -11.08 20.62 11.57
C TYR A 40 -12.18 20.97 10.56
N LYS A 41 -13.43 21.11 11.04
CA LYS A 41 -14.61 21.44 10.22
C LYS A 41 -14.70 20.56 8.96
N ASN A 42 -14.47 21.18 7.80
CA ASN A 42 -14.53 20.59 6.47
C ASN A 42 -13.26 19.83 6.05
N ILE A 43 -12.26 19.74 6.93
CA ILE A 43 -10.99 19.06 6.67
C ILE A 43 -10.99 17.69 7.35
N SER A 44 -10.76 16.64 6.58
CA SER A 44 -10.53 15.28 7.06
C SER A 44 -9.16 14.77 6.60
N ALA A 45 -8.61 13.85 7.39
CA ALA A 45 -7.39 13.13 7.06
C ALA A 45 -7.61 11.62 7.16
N THR A 46 -6.97 10.88 6.27
CA THR A 46 -6.90 9.43 6.28
C THR A 46 -5.45 9.00 6.21
N TRP A 47 -5.07 8.10 7.10
CA TRP A 47 -3.75 7.47 7.13
C TRP A 47 -3.93 5.98 6.89
N ALA A 48 -3.18 5.43 5.95
CA ALA A 48 -3.16 4.01 5.65
C ALA A 48 -1.75 3.46 5.90
N ILE A 49 -1.65 2.41 6.70
CA ILE A 49 -0.40 1.74 7.06
C ILE A 49 -0.46 0.33 6.49
N GLN A 50 0.59 -0.08 5.79
CA GLN A 50 0.76 -1.45 5.32
C GLN A 50 2.09 -1.98 5.80
N TRP A 51 2.10 -3.20 6.33
CA TRP A 51 3.29 -4.00 6.56
C TRP A 51 3.16 -5.32 5.81
N GLN A 52 4.21 -5.75 5.13
CA GLN A 52 4.20 -6.96 4.33
C GLN A 52 5.54 -7.70 4.39
N GLN A 53 5.47 -9.02 4.45
CA GLN A 53 6.61 -9.92 4.35
C GLN A 53 6.30 -11.06 3.37
N ARG A 54 7.20 -11.29 2.41
CA ARG A 54 7.12 -12.41 1.45
C ARG A 54 8.01 -13.57 1.94
N ALA A 55 7.62 -14.81 1.61
CA ALA A 55 8.41 -16.00 1.93
C ALA A 55 9.49 -16.32 0.87
N GLY A 56 9.43 -15.66 -0.29
CA GLY A 56 10.31 -15.95 -1.43
C GLY A 56 11.69 -15.30 -1.37
N THR A 57 12.47 -15.59 -2.40
CA THR A 57 13.74 -14.94 -2.72
C THR A 57 13.63 -14.24 -4.08
N PHE A 58 14.48 -13.24 -4.30
CA PHE A 58 14.68 -12.64 -5.62
C PHE A 58 16.15 -12.70 -5.98
N THR A 59 16.44 -12.81 -7.28
CA THR A 59 17.81 -12.71 -7.79
C THR A 59 18.21 -11.24 -7.85
N SER A 60 19.19 -10.86 -7.04
CA SER A 60 19.80 -9.53 -7.08
C SER A 60 20.54 -9.28 -8.40
N MET A 61 20.87 -8.02 -8.71
CA MET A 61 21.68 -7.69 -9.89
C MET A 61 23.06 -8.36 -9.89
N ALA A 62 23.57 -8.77 -8.71
CA ALA A 62 24.81 -9.52 -8.56
C ALA A 62 24.66 -11.03 -8.83
N GLY A 63 23.48 -11.50 -9.24
CA GLY A 63 23.19 -12.92 -9.50
C GLY A 63 23.01 -13.76 -8.23
N THR A 64 23.02 -13.14 -7.05
CA THR A 64 22.79 -13.84 -5.77
C THR A 64 21.30 -13.81 -5.41
N GLU A 65 20.75 -14.95 -5.00
CA GLU A 65 19.40 -15.01 -4.43
C GLU A 65 19.38 -14.44 -3.01
N SER A 66 18.53 -13.45 -2.78
CA SER A 66 18.32 -12.83 -1.47
C SER A 66 16.85 -12.96 -1.07
N PRO A 67 16.53 -13.21 0.22
CA PRO A 67 15.16 -13.14 0.70
C PRO A 67 14.60 -11.72 0.54
N TYR A 68 13.29 -11.61 0.34
CA TYR A 68 12.63 -10.31 0.38
C TYR A 68 12.67 -9.74 1.82
N PRO A 69 13.14 -8.51 2.02
CA PRO A 69 13.01 -7.84 3.31
C PRO A 69 11.55 -7.53 3.60
N ALA A 70 11.14 -7.64 4.86
CA ALA A 70 9.85 -7.12 5.28
C ALA A 70 9.87 -5.59 5.15
N PHE A 71 8.77 -5.00 4.68
CA PHE A 71 8.67 -3.56 4.52
C PHE A 71 7.37 -3.04 5.12
N ALA A 72 7.39 -1.75 5.49
CA ALA A 72 6.20 -1.00 5.83
C ALA A 72 6.15 0.33 5.09
N THR A 73 4.96 0.69 4.66
CA THR A 73 4.66 1.98 4.05
C THR A 73 3.52 2.63 4.80
N VAL A 74 3.53 3.97 4.79
CA VAL A 74 2.43 4.78 5.30
C VAL A 74 2.04 5.78 4.23
N ASP A 75 0.76 5.78 3.90
CA ASP A 75 0.15 6.70 2.95
C ASP A 75 -0.79 7.63 3.70
N GLY A 76 -0.88 8.87 3.24
CA GLY A 76 -1.71 9.91 3.82
C GLY A 76 -2.58 10.57 2.75
N ARG A 77 -3.80 10.89 3.13
CA ARG A 77 -4.73 11.67 2.33
C ARG A 77 -5.36 12.75 3.19
N ILE A 78 -5.32 13.99 2.73
CA ILE A 78 -6.06 15.10 3.33
C ILE A 78 -7.11 15.55 2.33
N VAL A 79 -8.32 15.78 2.82
CA VAL A 79 -9.46 16.23 2.03
C VAL A 79 -10.07 17.44 2.72
N TRP A 80 -10.30 18.51 1.96
CA TRP A 80 -11.20 19.59 2.33
C TRP A 80 -12.45 19.51 1.45
N GLU A 81 -13.63 19.49 2.06
CA GLU A 81 -14.89 19.37 1.34
C GLU A 81 -15.93 20.36 1.85
N LYS A 82 -16.44 21.20 0.95
CA LYS A 82 -17.52 22.14 1.25
C LYS A 82 -18.46 22.28 0.04
N GLU A 83 -19.75 22.09 0.30
CA GLU A 83 -20.80 22.18 -0.72
C GLU A 83 -20.51 21.27 -1.92
N GLN A 84 -20.24 21.84 -3.09
CA GLN A 84 -19.97 21.11 -4.33
C GLN A 84 -18.46 20.96 -4.64
N ILE A 85 -17.59 21.45 -3.76
CA ILE A 85 -16.14 21.49 -3.99
C ILE A 85 -15.43 20.58 -2.99
N GLN A 86 -14.63 19.67 -3.52
CA GLN A 86 -13.71 18.85 -2.74
C GLN A 86 -12.29 19.05 -3.27
N ILE A 87 -11.37 19.42 -2.39
CA ILE A 87 -9.93 19.53 -2.68
C ILE A 87 -9.23 18.43 -1.91
N TYR A 88 -8.32 17.71 -2.54
CA TYR A 88 -7.57 16.66 -1.87
C TYR A 88 -6.08 16.70 -2.21
N ALA A 89 -5.28 16.20 -1.28
CA ALA A 89 -3.87 15.93 -1.45
C ALA A 89 -3.57 14.53 -0.88
N ASP A 90 -2.94 13.70 -1.69
CA ASP A 90 -2.47 12.37 -1.31
C ASP A 90 -0.94 12.37 -1.32
N ALA A 91 -0.38 11.65 -0.36
CA ALA A 91 1.03 11.36 -0.25
C ALA A 91 1.19 9.87 0.00
N SER A 92 1.94 9.18 -0.84
CA SER A 92 2.26 7.77 -0.64
C SER A 92 3.71 7.60 -0.21
N ASN A 93 3.95 6.54 0.55
CA ASN A 93 5.26 6.22 1.11
C ASN A 93 5.85 7.44 1.85
N LEU A 94 5.11 7.94 2.84
CA LEU A 94 5.44 9.15 3.62
C LEU A 94 6.82 9.10 4.28
N PHE A 95 7.34 7.90 4.58
CA PHE A 95 8.68 7.73 5.15
C PHE A 95 9.78 7.55 4.09
N ASN A 96 9.41 7.51 2.80
CA ASN A 96 10.33 7.24 1.69
C ASN A 96 11.12 5.94 1.91
N SER A 97 10.42 4.89 2.35
CA SER A 97 11.00 3.56 2.51
C SER A 97 11.34 3.00 1.13
N ASP A 98 12.57 2.53 0.93
CA ASP A 98 12.92 1.75 -0.24
C ASP A 98 12.46 0.30 -0.04
N TYR A 99 11.67 -0.24 -0.96
CA TYR A 99 11.11 -1.58 -0.82
C TYR A 99 10.96 -2.29 -2.15
N TYR A 100 10.87 -3.62 -2.04
CA TYR A 100 10.70 -4.54 -3.15
C TYR A 100 9.44 -5.35 -2.88
N ASP A 101 8.40 -5.12 -3.68
CA ASP A 101 7.17 -5.89 -3.56
C ASP A 101 7.14 -7.06 -4.56
N ILE A 102 7.78 -6.92 -5.73
CA ILE A 102 7.79 -7.95 -6.77
C ILE A 102 9.19 -8.03 -7.41
N GLY A 103 9.86 -9.17 -7.26
CA GLY A 103 11.19 -9.40 -7.81
C GLY A 103 12.24 -8.42 -7.27
N ASN A 104 13.31 -8.24 -8.04
CA ASN A 104 14.32 -7.22 -7.79
C ASN A 104 13.88 -5.81 -8.28
N LEU A 105 12.57 -5.54 -8.37
CA LEU A 105 12.06 -4.26 -8.86
C LEU A 105 11.93 -3.28 -7.69
N PRO A 106 12.76 -2.21 -7.64
CA PRO A 106 12.58 -1.17 -6.64
C PRO A 106 11.24 -0.48 -6.88
N MET A 107 10.42 -0.42 -5.83
CA MET A 107 9.14 0.27 -5.89
C MET A 107 9.34 1.79 -5.80
N PRO A 108 8.36 2.59 -6.29
CA PRO A 108 8.43 4.03 -6.19
C PRO A 108 8.63 4.49 -4.74
N GLY A 109 9.51 5.48 -4.57
CA GLY A 109 9.68 6.20 -3.32
C GLY A 109 8.46 7.07 -2.99
N ARG A 110 8.68 8.13 -2.22
CA ARG A 110 7.62 9.07 -1.85
C ARG A 110 7.08 9.80 -3.08
N TRP A 111 5.77 9.85 -3.22
CA TRP A 111 5.12 10.62 -4.26
C TRP A 111 3.88 11.36 -3.73
N PHE A 112 3.54 12.46 -4.39
CA PHE A 112 2.43 13.33 -4.01
C PHE A 112 1.51 13.56 -5.21
N ARG A 113 0.21 13.59 -4.97
CA ARG A 113 -0.78 14.15 -5.93
C ARG A 113 -1.78 15.02 -5.20
N GLY A 114 -2.42 15.88 -5.95
CA GLY A 114 -3.60 16.59 -5.47
C GLY A 114 -4.55 16.87 -6.60
N GLY A 115 -5.78 17.22 -6.25
CA GLY A 115 -6.81 17.52 -7.23
C GLY A 115 -7.99 18.24 -6.63
N ILE A 116 -8.83 18.75 -7.51
CA ILE A 116 -10.10 19.38 -7.19
C ILE A 116 -11.20 18.57 -7.87
N ILE A 117 -12.26 18.26 -7.13
CA ILE A 117 -13.44 17.56 -7.60
C ILE A 117 -14.60 18.53 -7.45
N LEU A 118 -15.32 18.75 -8.55
CA LEU A 118 -16.54 19.55 -8.60
C LEU A 118 -17.74 18.61 -8.74
N GLN A 119 -18.59 18.57 -7.72
CA GLN A 119 -19.81 17.76 -7.72
C GLN A 119 -20.97 18.61 -8.26
N LEU A 120 -21.25 18.47 -9.55
CA LEU A 120 -22.39 19.13 -10.18
C LEU A 120 -23.67 18.35 -9.85
N GLN A 121 -24.46 18.83 -8.88
CA GLN A 121 -25.81 18.32 -8.67
C GLN A 121 -26.76 18.98 -9.67
N ASN A 122 -27.27 18.21 -10.63
CA ASN A 122 -28.31 18.68 -11.51
C ASN A 122 -29.65 18.57 -10.76
N SER A 123 -30.19 19.70 -10.32
CA SER A 123 -31.56 19.77 -9.80
C SER A 123 -32.49 19.89 -11.01
N ALA A 124 -32.78 18.78 -11.67
CA ALA A 124 -33.88 18.72 -12.62
C ALA A 124 -35.15 18.41 -11.80
N GLU A 125 -35.95 19.45 -11.59
CA GLU A 125 -37.38 19.34 -11.25
C GLU A 125 -38.15 18.59 -12.35
#